data_AF-A0A7X7UP10-F1
#
_entry.id   AF-A0A7X7UP10-F1
#
_cell.length_a   1.000
_cell.length_b   1.000
_cell.length_c   1.000
_cell.angle_alpha   90.00
_cell.angle_beta   90.00
_cell.angle_gamma   90.00
#
_symmetry.space_group_name_H-M   'P 1'
#
loop_
_entity.id
_entity.type
_entity.pdbx_description
1 polymer ?
#
loop_
_entity_poly.entity_id
_entity_poly.type
_entity_poly.pdbx_seq_one_letter_code
_entity_poly.pdbx_strand_id
1 'polypeptide(L)'
;MRKVFRAHLAYLLTKTNLLILFFVLLLSFLGFSEAGLALDAEELPRMNNLYFFENSFFLLKLIAAFTSIFTFSHAFSKRSDQYSELFFVRGVSRSGHFFSKIIILSVYVVYFLLLEFALYLVSGSIFLERFSPYARPFIRLYWLSLYYGFLGLAFMQIFKNIYSVILPFILFIAGMIINENEGKFRSFYNLLFPNFLSDKPEFLHGWLHMLMLASLLLFNLWLYLSRDS
;
A
#
# COMPACT_ATOMS: atom_id res chain seq x y z
N MET A 1 5.85 18.81 -18.34
CA MET A 1 5.75 17.95 -17.14
C MET A 1 4.97 18.57 -15.97
N ARG A 2 5.30 19.77 -15.45
CA ARG A 2 4.60 20.36 -14.26
C ARG A 2 3.06 20.36 -14.34
N LYS A 3 2.48 20.68 -15.51
CA LYS A 3 1.03 20.68 -15.73
C LYS A 3 0.40 19.27 -15.64
N VAL A 4 1.13 18.24 -16.07
CA VAL A 4 0.72 16.83 -16.01
C VAL A 4 0.67 16.35 -14.55
N PHE A 5 1.73 16.61 -13.78
CA PHE A 5 1.78 16.31 -12.35
C PHE A 5 0.64 16.98 -11.56
N ARG A 6 0.36 18.26 -11.85
CA ARG A 6 -0.76 18.97 -11.22
C ARG A 6 -2.12 18.34 -11.56
N ALA A 7 -2.32 17.91 -12.80
CA ALA A 7 -3.54 17.23 -13.19
C ALA A 7 -3.68 15.88 -12.47
N HIS A 8 -2.62 15.06 -12.42
CA HIS A 8 -2.65 13.81 -11.66
C HIS A 8 -3.05 14.03 -10.20
N LEU A 9 -2.47 15.03 -9.53
CA LEU A 9 -2.81 15.38 -8.16
C LEU A 9 -4.26 15.86 -8.02
N ALA A 10 -4.75 16.72 -8.92
CA ALA A 10 -6.11 17.23 -8.86
C ALA A 10 -7.16 16.11 -9.02
N TYR A 11 -6.90 15.12 -9.88
CA TYR A 11 -7.78 13.97 -10.07
C TYR A 11 -7.61 12.89 -8.99
N LEU A 12 -6.47 12.88 -8.30
CA LEU A 12 -6.24 11.99 -7.15
C LEU A 12 -6.86 12.53 -5.86
N LEU A 13 -6.69 13.83 -5.59
CA LEU A 13 -7.12 14.50 -4.36
C LEU A 13 -8.50 15.15 -4.52
N THR A 14 -9.46 14.36 -5.01
CA THR A 14 -10.86 14.79 -5.04
C THR A 14 -11.43 14.89 -3.61
N LYS A 15 -12.49 15.68 -3.42
CA LYS A 15 -13.17 15.79 -2.12
C LYS A 15 -13.54 14.41 -1.55
N THR A 16 -14.05 13.51 -2.39
CA THR A 16 -14.41 12.15 -2.01
C THR A 16 -13.19 11.35 -1.54
N ASN A 17 -12.08 11.40 -2.27
CA ASN A 17 -10.87 10.69 -1.89
C ASN A 17 -10.24 11.24 -0.61
N LEU A 18 -10.31 12.55 -0.40
CA LEU A 18 -9.87 13.18 0.86
C LEU A 18 -10.75 12.75 2.05
N LEU A 19 -12.06 12.65 1.87
CA LEU A 19 -12.97 12.12 2.89
C LEU A 19 -12.68 10.65 3.21
N ILE A 20 -12.45 9.81 2.19
CA ILE A 20 -12.05 8.41 2.39
C ILE A 20 -10.72 8.33 3.12
N LEU A 21 -9.72 9.12 2.72
CA LEU A 21 -8.42 9.18 3.38
C LEU A 21 -8.56 9.59 4.85
N PHE A 22 -9.34 10.63 5.14
CA PHE A 22 -9.62 11.06 6.51
C PHE A 22 -10.28 9.95 7.34
N PHE A 23 -11.28 9.28 6.78
CA PHE A 23 -11.97 8.17 7.44
C PHE A 23 -11.04 7.00 7.74
N VAL A 24 -10.18 6.63 6.78
CA VAL A 24 -9.16 5.59 6.96
C VAL A 24 -8.19 5.95 8.08
N LEU A 25 -7.66 7.19 8.08
CA LEU A 25 -6.75 7.66 9.14
C LEU A 25 -7.43 7.68 10.51
N LEU A 26 -8.72 8.03 10.57
CA LEU A 26 -9.50 7.98 11.82
C LEU A 26 -9.61 6.54 12.33
N LEU A 27 -9.91 5.57 11.46
CA LEU A 27 -9.97 4.15 11.85
C LEU A 27 -8.60 3.64 12.33
N SER A 28 -7.52 4.02 11.64
CA SER A 28 -6.15 3.67 12.08
C SER A 28 -5.85 4.23 13.47
N PHE A 29 -6.19 5.50 13.71
CA PHE A 29 -6.00 6.13 15.02
C PHE A 29 -6.80 5.44 16.13
N LEU A 30 -8.05 5.06 15.87
CA LEU A 30 -8.88 4.31 16.81
C LEU A 30 -8.26 2.94 17.12
N GLY A 31 -7.81 2.21 16.10
CA GLY A 31 -7.19 0.91 16.31
C GLY A 31 -5.84 0.98 17.04
N PHE A 32 -5.02 2.00 16.77
CA PHE A 32 -3.79 2.22 17.56
C PHE A 32 -4.12 2.58 19.01
N SER A 33 -5.17 3.37 19.24
CA SER A 33 -5.60 3.73 20.60
C SER A 33 -6.13 2.51 21.35
N GLU A 34 -6.91 1.65 20.70
CA GLU A 34 -7.36 0.36 21.26
C GLU A 34 -6.18 -0.52 21.66
N ALA A 35 -5.16 -0.65 20.78
CA ALA A 35 -3.95 -1.39 21.08
C ALA A 35 -3.18 -0.83 22.29
N GLY A 36 -3.23 0.48 22.52
CA GLY A 36 -2.65 1.12 23.70
C GLY A 36 -3.46 0.93 24.98
N LEU A 37 -4.80 0.94 24.87
CA LEU A 37 -5.71 0.74 26.00
C LEU A 37 -5.73 -0.71 26.51
N ALA A 38 -5.42 -1.68 25.64
CA ALA A 38 -5.39 -3.10 25.97
C ALA A 38 -4.10 -3.54 26.71
N LEU A 39 -3.17 -2.62 26.98
CA LEU A 39 -1.89 -2.93 27.63
C LEU A 39 -2.05 -3.17 29.13
N ASP A 40 -1.30 -4.14 29.65
CA ASP A 40 -1.25 -4.43 31.08
C ASP A 40 -0.19 -3.56 31.76
N ALA A 41 -0.58 -2.84 32.82
CA ALA A 41 0.32 -1.99 33.59
C ALA A 41 1.37 -2.80 34.38
N GLU A 42 1.11 -4.08 34.66
CA GLU A 42 2.02 -4.96 35.38
C GLU A 42 3.08 -5.61 34.48
N GLU A 43 2.88 -5.57 33.15
CA GLU A 43 3.84 -6.12 32.20
C GLU A 43 5.12 -5.27 32.06
N LEU A 44 6.22 -5.94 31.72
CA LEU A 44 7.49 -5.27 31.44
C LEU A 44 7.31 -4.26 30.28
N PRO A 45 7.82 -3.01 30.39
CA PRO A 45 7.64 -1.99 29.36
C PRO A 45 8.06 -2.42 27.95
N ARG A 46 9.06 -3.32 27.84
CA ARG A 46 9.50 -3.89 26.56
C ARG A 46 8.44 -4.77 25.91
N MET A 47 7.70 -5.56 26.70
CA MET A 47 6.62 -6.42 26.21
C MET A 47 5.44 -5.57 25.74
N ASN A 48 5.03 -4.60 26.54
CA ASN A 48 3.99 -3.63 26.15
C ASN A 48 4.31 -2.90 24.84
N ASN A 49 5.56 -2.48 24.63
CA ASN A 49 5.98 -1.90 23.35
C ASN A 49 5.86 -2.86 22.17
N LEU A 50 6.22 -4.14 22.38
CA LEU A 50 6.12 -5.17 21.35
C LEU A 50 4.65 -5.46 21.01
N TYR A 51 3.79 -5.65 22.01
CA TYR A 51 2.36 -5.87 21.81
C TYR A 51 1.68 -4.69 21.11
N PHE A 52 1.99 -3.46 21.53
CA PHE A 52 1.49 -2.26 20.87
C PHE A 52 1.94 -2.21 19.41
N PHE A 53 3.21 -2.50 19.14
CA PHE A 53 3.75 -2.53 17.78
C PHE A 53 3.09 -3.62 16.93
N GLU A 54 2.97 -4.85 17.41
CA GLU A 54 2.43 -5.98 16.64
C GLU A 54 0.97 -5.74 16.24
N ASN A 55 0.13 -5.30 17.17
CA ASN A 55 -1.27 -4.98 16.90
C ASN A 55 -1.42 -3.79 15.95
N SER A 56 -0.70 -2.69 16.21
CA SER A 56 -0.73 -1.50 15.34
C SER A 56 -0.23 -1.83 13.95
N PHE A 57 0.88 -2.58 13.84
CA PHE A 57 1.46 -2.94 12.56
C PHE A 57 0.59 -3.95 11.80
N PHE A 58 -0.13 -4.83 12.49
CA PHE A 58 -1.12 -5.71 11.87
C PHE A 58 -2.22 -4.91 11.16
N LEU A 59 -2.84 -3.97 11.86
CA LEU A 59 -3.86 -3.09 11.29
C LEU A 59 -3.31 -2.29 10.11
N LEU A 60 -2.13 -1.70 10.30
CA LEU A 60 -1.50 -0.87 9.28
C LEU A 60 -1.15 -1.66 8.01
N LYS A 61 -0.71 -2.92 8.14
CA LYS A 61 -0.46 -3.81 6.98
C LYS A 61 -1.73 -3.97 6.13
N LEU A 62 -2.87 -4.20 6.77
CA LEU A 62 -4.17 -4.36 6.09
C LEU A 62 -4.57 -3.08 5.35
N ILE A 63 -4.56 -1.96 6.07
CA ILE A 63 -5.01 -0.67 5.56
C ILE A 63 -4.10 -0.18 4.43
N ALA A 64 -2.78 -0.29 4.57
CA ALA A 64 -1.84 0.16 3.55
C ALA A 64 -1.94 -0.65 2.26
N ALA A 65 -2.06 -1.98 2.35
CA ALA A 65 -2.27 -2.83 1.19
C ALA A 65 -3.59 -2.49 0.49
N PHE A 66 -4.70 -2.40 1.23
CA PHE A 66 -6.01 -2.04 0.69
C PHE A 66 -5.98 -0.67 0.01
N THR A 67 -5.46 0.35 0.69
CA THR A 67 -5.39 1.73 0.20
C THR A 67 -4.55 1.81 -1.08
N SER A 68 -3.42 1.12 -1.12
CA SER A 68 -2.55 1.10 -2.31
C SER A 68 -3.22 0.42 -3.50
N ILE A 69 -3.80 -0.78 -3.30
CA ILE A 69 -4.57 -1.49 -4.33
C ILE A 69 -5.66 -0.58 -4.90
N PHE A 70 -6.51 -0.03 -4.03
CA PHE A 70 -7.62 0.81 -4.44
C PHE A 70 -7.14 2.05 -5.20
N THR A 71 -6.13 2.75 -4.66
CA THR A 71 -5.65 4.01 -5.22
C THR A 71 -5.04 3.83 -6.61
N PHE A 72 -4.19 2.81 -6.79
CA PHE A 72 -3.58 2.52 -8.10
C PHE A 72 -4.62 2.08 -9.12
N SER A 73 -5.50 1.14 -8.77
CA SER A 73 -6.56 0.67 -9.66
C SER A 73 -7.54 1.78 -10.04
N HIS A 74 -8.03 2.53 -9.05
CA HIS A 74 -9.00 3.59 -9.29
C HIS A 74 -8.41 4.70 -10.17
N ALA A 75 -7.15 5.08 -9.95
CA ALA A 75 -6.50 6.12 -10.74
C ALA A 75 -6.49 5.79 -12.23
N PHE A 76 -6.30 4.53 -12.63
CA PHE A 76 -6.28 4.07 -14.03
C PHE A 76 -7.63 3.53 -14.54
N SER A 77 -8.69 3.71 -13.76
CA SER A 77 -10.04 3.40 -14.22
C SER A 77 -10.43 4.31 -15.39
N LYS A 78 -11.27 3.80 -16.31
CA LYS A 78 -11.68 4.56 -17.50
C LYS A 78 -12.31 5.91 -17.14
N ARG A 79 -13.05 6.00 -16.03
CA ARG A 79 -13.69 7.23 -15.55
C ARG A 79 -12.67 8.22 -14.98
N SER A 80 -11.70 7.75 -14.21
CA SER A 80 -10.72 8.62 -13.56
C SER A 80 -9.57 9.01 -14.47
N ASP A 81 -9.30 8.26 -15.55
CA ASP A 81 -8.22 8.52 -16.50
C ASP A 81 -8.68 9.27 -17.77
N GLN A 82 -9.92 9.75 -17.83
CA GLN A 82 -10.45 10.43 -19.04
C GLN A 82 -9.66 11.69 -19.44
N TYR A 83 -9.03 12.37 -18.47
CA TYR A 83 -8.23 13.56 -18.74
C TYR A 83 -6.93 13.25 -19.49
N SER A 84 -6.51 11.99 -19.57
CA SER A 84 -5.30 11.58 -20.29
C SER A 84 -5.37 11.93 -21.78
N GLU A 85 -6.55 11.85 -22.38
CA GLU A 85 -6.81 12.22 -23.78
C GLU A 85 -6.39 13.67 -24.08
N LEU A 86 -6.65 14.59 -23.14
CA LEU A 86 -6.26 16.00 -23.29
C LEU A 86 -4.74 16.21 -23.36
N PHE A 87 -3.97 15.29 -22.75
CA PHE A 87 -2.51 15.33 -22.78
C PHE A 87 -1.95 14.64 -24.02
N PHE A 88 -2.59 13.57 -24.49
CA PHE A 88 -2.19 12.87 -25.71
C PHE A 88 -2.35 13.77 -26.95
N VAL A 89 -3.46 14.51 -27.05
CA VAL A 89 -3.67 15.51 -28.11
C VAL A 89 -2.58 16.60 -28.11
N ARG A 90 -2.00 16.90 -26.94
CA ARG A 90 -0.92 17.88 -26.79
C ARG A 90 0.48 17.30 -26.99
N GLY A 91 0.60 16.06 -27.46
CA GLY A 91 1.88 15.42 -27.79
C GLY A 91 2.63 14.81 -26.60
N VAL A 92 1.99 14.65 -25.44
CA VAL A 92 2.60 13.90 -24.32
C VAL A 92 2.59 12.41 -24.66
N SER A 93 3.74 11.75 -24.60
CA SER A 93 3.82 10.30 -24.85
C SER A 93 3.06 9.50 -23.79
N ARG A 94 2.43 8.40 -24.21
CA ARG A 94 1.67 7.51 -23.31
C ARG A 94 2.53 6.94 -22.19
N SER A 95 3.73 6.49 -22.51
CA SER A 95 4.71 6.03 -21.51
C SER A 95 5.07 7.15 -20.53
N GLY A 96 5.27 8.38 -21.03
CA GLY A 96 5.54 9.55 -20.20
C GLY A 96 4.40 9.84 -19.22
N HIS A 97 3.16 9.79 -19.69
CA HIS A 97 1.95 9.94 -18.87
C HIS A 97 1.82 8.83 -17.81
N PHE A 98 2.03 7.57 -18.21
CA PHE A 98 2.00 6.42 -17.31
C PHE A 98 3.02 6.58 -16.18
N PHE A 99 4.29 6.82 -16.51
CA PHE A 99 5.34 6.97 -15.51
C PHE A 99 5.12 8.19 -14.60
N SER A 100 4.69 9.34 -15.13
CA SER A 100 4.39 10.51 -14.27
C SER A 100 3.25 10.23 -13.29
N LYS A 101 2.26 9.43 -13.70
CA LYS A 101 1.15 9.05 -12.83
C LYS A 101 1.56 8.05 -11.78
N ILE A 102 2.34 7.02 -12.15
CA ILE A 102 2.93 6.07 -11.19
C ILE A 102 3.77 6.80 -10.14
N ILE A 103 4.60 7.78 -10.54
CA ILE A 103 5.40 8.58 -9.58
C ILE A 103 4.49 9.31 -8.59
N ILE A 104 3.40 9.94 -9.05
CA ILE A 104 2.45 10.62 -8.16
C ILE A 104 1.78 9.64 -7.19
N LEU A 105 1.39 8.46 -7.66
CA LEU A 105 0.77 7.44 -6.82
C LEU A 105 1.77 6.92 -5.78
N SER A 106 3.02 6.69 -6.15
CA SER A 106 4.07 6.29 -5.20
C SER A 106 4.33 7.37 -4.14
N VAL A 107 4.39 8.65 -4.52
CA VAL A 107 4.52 9.77 -3.57
C VAL A 107 3.30 9.85 -2.65
N TYR A 108 2.10 9.61 -3.16
CA TYR A 108 0.89 9.55 -2.35
C TYR A 108 0.94 8.42 -1.31
N VAL A 109 1.43 7.23 -1.67
CA VAL A 109 1.64 6.13 -0.71
C VAL A 109 2.66 6.51 0.36
N VAL A 110 3.77 7.17 0.00
CA VAL A 110 4.73 7.68 0.98
C VAL A 110 4.06 8.65 1.94
N TYR A 111 3.31 9.62 1.42
CA TYR A 111 2.58 10.60 2.23
C TYR A 111 1.58 9.92 3.19
N PHE A 112 0.80 8.96 2.67
CA PHE A 112 -0.13 8.18 3.47
C PHE A 112 0.57 7.44 4.62
N LEU A 113 1.65 6.71 4.33
CA LEU A 113 2.40 5.98 5.36
C LEU A 113 3.09 6.88 6.37
N LEU A 114 3.49 8.10 5.99
CA LEU A 114 4.02 9.09 6.93
C LEU A 114 2.94 9.59 7.89
N LEU A 115 1.71 9.82 7.42
CA LEU A 115 0.59 10.16 8.30
C LEU A 115 0.27 9.03 9.27
N GLU A 116 0.21 7.79 8.77
CA GLU A 116 0.03 6.61 9.61
C GLU A 116 1.14 6.44 10.65
N PHE A 117 2.40 6.65 10.26
CA PHE A 117 3.52 6.63 11.19
C PHE A 117 3.41 7.72 12.24
N ALA A 118 2.98 8.93 11.87
CA ALA A 118 2.76 10.01 12.83
C ALA A 118 1.64 9.66 13.83
N LEU A 119 0.54 9.06 13.38
CA LEU A 119 -0.53 8.58 14.27
C LEU A 119 -0.02 7.49 15.22
N TYR A 120 0.74 6.53 14.72
CA TYR A 120 1.39 5.50 15.54
C TYR A 120 2.30 6.09 16.61
N LEU A 121 3.11 7.11 16.27
CA LEU A 121 3.97 7.82 17.22
C LEU A 121 3.15 8.55 18.29
N VAL A 122 2.09 9.25 17.89
CA VAL A 122 1.21 10.00 18.82
C VAL A 122 0.52 9.03 19.77
N SER A 123 -0.12 7.99 19.27
CA SER A 123 -0.78 6.98 20.12
C SER A 123 0.23 6.30 21.06
N GLY A 124 1.38 5.86 20.54
CA GLY A 124 2.40 5.23 21.36
C GLY A 124 2.91 6.13 22.48
N SER A 125 3.12 7.42 22.19
CA SER A 125 3.60 8.40 23.18
C SER A 125 2.56 8.73 24.27
N ILE A 126 1.27 8.56 23.97
CA ILE A 126 0.17 8.79 24.94
C ILE A 126 0.01 7.59 25.87
N PHE A 127 0.08 6.36 25.34
CA PHE A 127 -0.29 5.15 26.07
C PHE A 127 0.91 4.40 26.69
N LEU A 128 2.14 4.61 26.23
CA LEU A 128 3.33 3.92 26.74
C LEU A 128 4.27 4.88 27.46
N GLU A 129 4.61 4.58 28.72
CA GLU A 129 5.55 5.38 29.53
C GLU A 129 6.96 5.46 28.91
N ARG A 130 7.42 4.37 28.27
CA ARG A 130 8.74 4.28 27.62
C ARG A 130 8.59 3.79 26.18
N PHE A 131 7.96 4.61 25.35
CA PHE A 131 7.73 4.29 23.95
C PHE A 131 9.03 4.20 23.14
N SER A 132 9.21 3.11 22.39
CA SER A 132 10.33 2.88 21.48
C SER A 132 9.81 2.59 20.06
N PRO A 133 9.91 3.54 19.12
CA PRO A 133 9.32 3.39 17.80
C PRO A 133 10.09 2.45 16.87
N TYR A 134 9.37 1.61 16.12
CA TYR A 134 9.93 0.72 15.11
C TYR A 134 9.79 1.32 13.70
N ALA A 135 10.79 2.08 13.23
CA ALA A 135 10.70 2.76 11.93
C ALA A 135 10.99 1.86 10.70
N ARG A 136 11.89 0.88 10.82
CA ARG A 136 12.31 0.03 9.67
C ARG A 136 11.15 -0.76 9.02
N PRO A 137 10.20 -1.33 9.77
CA PRO A 137 9.03 -2.00 9.21
C PRO A 137 8.19 -1.11 8.28
N PHE A 138 8.11 0.19 8.52
CA PHE A 138 7.36 1.14 7.68
C PHE A 138 7.97 1.29 6.29
N ILE A 139 9.31 1.27 6.19
CA ILE A 139 10.00 1.30 4.89
C ILE A 139 9.71 0.02 4.10
N ARG A 140 9.68 -1.14 4.77
CA ARG A 140 9.33 -2.41 4.12
C ARG A 140 7.85 -2.42 3.71
N LEU A 141 6.98 -1.86 4.54
CA LEU A 141 5.56 -1.74 4.23
C LEU A 141 5.31 -0.87 2.99
N TYR A 142 6.12 0.17 2.75
CA TYR A 142 6.07 0.93 1.51
C TYR A 142 6.30 0.05 0.27
N TRP A 143 7.33 -0.79 0.28
CA TRP A 143 7.62 -1.71 -0.83
C TRP A 143 6.50 -2.72 -1.04
N LEU A 144 5.97 -3.28 0.05
CA LEU A 144 4.81 -4.17 0.01
C LEU A 144 3.58 -3.46 -0.59
N SER A 145 3.32 -2.23 -0.17
CA SER A 145 2.21 -1.42 -0.64
C SER A 145 2.33 -1.15 -2.13
N LEU A 146 3.52 -0.80 -2.63
CA LEU A 146 3.74 -0.63 -4.06
C LEU A 146 3.50 -1.92 -4.84
N TYR A 147 3.95 -3.06 -4.32
CA TYR A 147 3.76 -4.36 -4.96
C TYR A 147 2.27 -4.65 -5.18
N TYR A 148 1.48 -4.58 -4.11
CA TYR A 148 0.05 -4.83 -4.20
C TYR A 148 -0.69 -3.73 -4.98
N GLY A 149 -0.23 -2.48 -4.95
CA GLY A 149 -0.73 -1.39 -5.78
C GLY A 149 -0.56 -1.70 -7.28
N PHE A 150 0.62 -2.15 -7.70
CA PHE A 150 0.85 -2.57 -9.09
C PHE A 150 0.09 -3.85 -9.45
N LEU A 151 -0.09 -4.78 -8.51
CA LEU A 151 -0.89 -5.97 -8.74
C LEU A 151 -2.36 -5.58 -8.96
N GLY A 152 -2.91 -4.69 -8.14
CA GLY A 152 -4.25 -4.13 -8.34
C GLY A 152 -4.38 -3.38 -9.66
N LEU A 153 -3.35 -2.63 -10.06
CA LEU A 153 -3.34 -1.97 -11.37
C LEU A 153 -3.42 -2.99 -12.51
N ALA A 154 -2.64 -4.07 -12.44
CA ALA A 154 -2.61 -5.10 -13.48
C ALA A 154 -3.98 -5.76 -13.63
N PHE A 155 -4.60 -6.16 -12.52
CA PHE A 155 -5.95 -6.71 -12.51
C PHE A 155 -6.98 -5.72 -13.07
N MET A 156 -6.92 -4.45 -12.65
CA MET A 156 -7.82 -3.42 -13.18
C MET A 156 -7.64 -3.20 -14.68
N GLN A 157 -6.41 -3.31 -15.19
CA GLN A 157 -6.14 -3.14 -16.62
C GLN A 157 -6.62 -4.34 -17.46
N ILE A 158 -6.46 -5.57 -16.95
CA ILE A 158 -6.89 -6.82 -17.59
C ILE A 158 -8.42 -6.92 -17.59
N PHE A 159 -9.04 -6.81 -16.41
CA PHE A 159 -10.49 -7.05 -16.25
C PHE A 159 -11.34 -5.81 -16.53
N LYS A 160 -10.75 -4.62 -16.56
CA LYS A 160 -11.43 -3.33 -16.79
C LYS A 160 -12.62 -3.08 -15.84
N ASN A 161 -12.58 -3.68 -14.65
CA ASN A 161 -13.66 -3.63 -13.66
C ASN A 161 -13.10 -3.28 -12.27
N ILE A 162 -13.69 -2.30 -11.59
CA ILE A 162 -13.26 -1.88 -10.26
C ILE A 162 -13.33 -3.01 -9.23
N TYR A 163 -14.26 -3.97 -9.37
CA TYR A 163 -14.35 -5.11 -8.46
C TYR A 163 -13.15 -6.07 -8.56
N SER A 164 -12.32 -5.96 -9.61
CA SER A 164 -11.09 -6.73 -9.74
C SER A 164 -10.07 -6.43 -8.63
N VAL A 165 -10.22 -5.31 -7.91
CA VAL A 165 -9.41 -4.96 -6.72
C VAL A 165 -9.55 -5.95 -5.57
N ILE A 166 -10.64 -6.72 -5.54
CA ILE A 166 -10.88 -7.73 -4.49
C ILE A 166 -9.84 -8.86 -4.59
N LEU A 167 -9.46 -9.26 -5.80
CA LEU A 167 -8.54 -10.38 -6.04
C LEU A 167 -7.13 -10.17 -5.46
N PRO A 168 -6.40 -9.07 -5.75
CA PRO A 168 -5.10 -8.82 -5.13
C PRO A 168 -5.20 -8.68 -3.61
N PHE A 169 -6.33 -8.20 -3.08
CA PHE A 169 -6.53 -8.13 -1.63
C PHE A 169 -6.73 -9.51 -1.00
N ILE A 170 -7.50 -10.40 -1.64
CA ILE A 170 -7.63 -11.80 -1.21
C ILE A 170 -6.27 -12.50 -1.24
N LEU A 171 -5.45 -12.28 -2.28
CA LEU A 171 -4.09 -12.82 -2.35
C LEU A 171 -3.21 -12.27 -1.22
N PHE A 172 -3.36 -11.00 -0.87
CA PHE A 172 -2.67 -10.45 0.30
C PHE A 172 -3.07 -11.15 1.61
N ILE A 173 -4.37 -11.26 1.88
CA ILE A 173 -4.90 -11.93 3.09
C ILE A 173 -4.49 -13.41 3.15
N ALA A 174 -4.60 -14.13 2.02
CA ALA A 174 -4.18 -15.52 1.95
C ALA A 174 -2.68 -15.66 2.27
N GLY A 175 -1.84 -14.72 1.85
CA GLY A 175 -0.43 -14.69 2.22
C GLY A 175 -0.18 -14.53 3.73
N MET A 176 -1.02 -13.76 4.42
CA MET A 176 -0.93 -13.63 5.89
C MET A 176 -1.18 -14.97 6.58
N ILE A 177 -2.23 -15.69 6.15
CA ILE A 177 -2.60 -17.01 6.69
C ILE A 177 -1.53 -18.06 6.34
N ILE A 178 -1.04 -18.08 5.11
CA ILE A 178 -0.03 -19.05 4.66
C ILE A 178 1.29 -18.89 5.42
N ASN A 179 1.61 -17.67 5.87
CA ASN A 179 2.83 -17.41 6.63
C ASN A 179 2.84 -17.94 8.05
N GLU A 180 1.71 -18.40 8.58
CA GLU A 180 1.64 -19.12 9.86
C GLU A 180 2.17 -20.56 9.75
N ASN A 181 2.18 -21.13 8.55
CA ASN A 181 2.63 -22.50 8.31
C ASN A 181 4.10 -22.56 7.84
N GLU A 182 4.69 -23.75 7.81
CA GLU A 182 6.01 -24.00 7.21
C GLU A 182 5.92 -24.82 5.92
N GLY A 183 6.96 -24.75 5.08
CA GLY A 183 7.15 -25.66 3.95
C GLY A 183 7.27 -25.01 2.57
N LYS A 184 7.36 -25.87 1.54
CA LYS A 184 7.64 -25.47 0.15
C LYS A 184 6.54 -24.59 -0.44
N PHE A 185 5.28 -24.86 -0.10
CA PHE A 185 4.15 -24.06 -0.56
C PHE A 185 4.24 -22.61 -0.06
N ARG A 186 4.56 -22.38 1.21
CA ARG A 186 4.81 -21.04 1.76
C ARG A 186 5.91 -20.32 1.01
N SER A 187 7.03 -20.99 0.73
CA SER A 187 8.15 -20.39 -0.02
C SER A 187 7.73 -20.01 -1.44
N PHE A 188 7.06 -20.90 -2.16
CA PHE A 188 6.57 -20.59 -3.51
C PHE A 188 5.55 -19.45 -3.52
N TYR A 189 4.61 -19.47 -2.57
CA TYR A 189 3.58 -18.44 -2.44
C TYR A 189 4.20 -17.08 -2.15
N ASN A 190 5.10 -16.99 -1.16
CA ASN A 190 5.75 -15.73 -0.79
C ASN A 190 6.68 -15.20 -1.86
N LEU A 191 7.18 -16.05 -2.76
CA LEU A 191 7.88 -15.56 -3.94
C LEU A 191 6.91 -14.74 -4.80
N LEU A 192 5.75 -15.30 -5.17
CA LEU A 192 4.78 -14.64 -6.04
C LEU A 192 3.97 -13.52 -5.38
N PHE A 193 3.67 -13.66 -4.09
CA PHE A 193 2.85 -12.73 -3.33
C PHE A 193 3.59 -12.44 -2.02
N PRO A 194 4.53 -11.47 -2.03
CA PRO A 194 5.33 -11.15 -0.87
C PRO A 194 4.42 -10.79 0.31
N ASN A 195 4.75 -11.28 1.49
CA ASN A 195 4.13 -10.86 2.73
C ASN A 195 5.18 -10.90 3.86
N PHE A 196 4.86 -10.27 4.98
CA PHE A 196 5.70 -10.32 6.17
C PHE A 196 5.63 -11.70 6.82
N LEU A 197 6.76 -12.14 7.36
CA LEU A 197 6.82 -13.35 8.18
C LEU A 197 6.03 -13.13 9.48
N SER A 198 5.51 -14.22 10.06
CA SER A 198 4.69 -14.19 11.27
C SER A 198 5.46 -13.68 12.48
N ASP A 199 6.73 -14.07 12.59
CA ASP A 199 7.65 -13.82 13.71
C ASP A 199 8.46 -12.53 13.56
N LYS A 200 8.53 -11.96 12.35
CA LYS A 200 9.35 -10.78 12.09
C LYS A 200 8.87 -9.97 10.89
N PRO A 201 8.98 -8.62 10.93
CA PRO A 201 8.56 -7.74 9.85
C PRO A 201 9.57 -7.72 8.69
N GLU A 202 9.91 -8.90 8.15
CA GLU A 202 10.81 -9.09 7.01
C GLU A 202 10.12 -9.89 5.90
N PHE A 203 10.65 -9.79 4.67
CA PHE A 203 10.22 -10.61 3.56
C PHE A 203 11.06 -11.87 3.45
N LEU A 204 10.46 -13.00 3.06
CA LEU A 204 11.15 -14.28 2.93
C LEU A 204 12.29 -14.24 1.89
N HIS A 205 12.06 -13.61 0.74
CA HIS A 205 12.99 -13.59 -0.40
C HIS A 205 13.71 -12.25 -0.62
N GLY A 206 13.51 -11.28 0.29
CA GLY A 206 14.24 -10.02 0.33
C GLY A 206 14.33 -9.28 -1.01
N TRP A 207 15.53 -9.21 -1.59
CA TRP A 207 15.83 -8.45 -2.80
C TRP A 207 15.14 -9.01 -4.06
N LEU A 208 14.77 -10.29 -4.10
CA LEU A 208 14.06 -10.87 -5.24
C LEU A 208 12.71 -10.19 -5.47
N HIS A 209 12.06 -9.71 -4.41
CA HIS A 209 10.82 -8.96 -4.52
C HIS A 209 10.99 -7.59 -5.19
N MET A 210 12.18 -7.00 -5.15
CA MET A 210 12.48 -5.76 -5.89
C MET A 210 12.52 -6.00 -7.40
N LEU A 211 13.07 -7.14 -7.84
CA LEU A 211 13.01 -7.54 -9.25
C LEU A 211 11.56 -7.79 -9.69
N MET A 212 10.77 -8.47 -8.86
CA MET A 212 9.35 -8.71 -9.16
C MET A 212 8.55 -7.42 -9.24
N LEU A 213 8.81 -6.47 -8.35
CA LEU A 213 8.20 -5.14 -8.41
C LEU A 213 8.53 -4.43 -9.73
N ALA A 214 9.79 -4.47 -10.17
CA ALA A 214 10.21 -3.90 -11.46
C ALA A 214 9.54 -4.61 -12.64
N SER A 215 9.49 -5.94 -12.64
CA SER A 215 8.79 -6.73 -13.66
C SER A 215 7.30 -6.40 -13.73
N LEU A 216 6.66 -6.23 -12.56
CA LEU A 216 5.24 -5.89 -12.48
C LEU A 216 4.97 -4.46 -12.97
N LEU A 217 5.88 -3.51 -12.72
CA LEU A 217 5.82 -2.17 -13.30
C LEU A 217 5.90 -2.19 -14.83
N LEU A 218 6.86 -2.96 -15.38
CA LEU A 218 7.00 -3.10 -16.84
C LEU A 218 5.80 -3.80 -17.46
N PHE A 219 5.24 -4.81 -16.79
CA PHE A 219 4.02 -5.49 -17.22
C PHE A 219 2.82 -4.53 -17.28
N ASN A 220 2.64 -3.69 -16.26
CA ASN A 220 1.60 -2.66 -16.25
C ASN A 220 1.81 -1.60 -17.34
N LEU A 221 3.05 -1.22 -17.64
CA LEU A 221 3.33 -0.33 -18.77
C LEU A 221 2.92 -0.98 -20.09
N TRP A 222 3.30 -2.23 -20.31
CA TRP A 222 2.93 -2.97 -21.51
C TRP A 222 1.41 -3.05 -21.68
N LEU A 223 0.68 -3.48 -20.65
CA LEU A 223 -0.79 -3.52 -20.64
C LEU A 223 -1.41 -2.15 -20.95
N TYR A 224 -0.86 -1.07 -20.39
CA TYR A 224 -1.34 0.29 -20.64
C TYR A 224 -1.14 0.72 -22.10
N LEU A 225 0.00 0.41 -22.70
CA LEU A 225 0.29 0.75 -24.09
C LEU A 225 -0.55 -0.05 -25.09
N SER A 226 -0.88 -1.30 -24.76
CA SER A 226 -1.70 -2.20 -25.60
C SER A 226 -3.19 -1.88 -25.63
N ARG A 227 -3.69 -0.88 -24.87
CA ARG A 227 -5.13 -0.60 -24.78
C ARG A 227 -5.78 -0.10 -26.09
N ASP A 228 -5.01 0.53 -26.97
CA ASP A 228 -5.52 1.11 -28.23
C ASP A 228 -4.66 0.76 -29.46
N SER A 229 -3.97 -0.38 -29.40
CA SER A 229 -3.32 -1.01 -30.57
C SER A 229 -4.27 -2.00 -31.24
#